data_AF-A0A937VBT4-F1
#
_entry.id   AF-A0A937VBT4-F1
#
_cell.length_a   1.000
_cell.length_b   1.000
_cell.length_c   1.000
_cell.angle_alpha   90.00
_cell.angle_beta   90.00
_cell.angle_gamma   90.00
#
_symmetry.space_group_name_H-M   'P 1'
#
loop_
_entity.id
_entity.type
_entity.pdbx_description
1 polymer ?
#
loop_
_entity_poly.entity_id
_entity_poly.type
_entity_poly.pdbx_seq_one_letter_code
_entity_poly.pdbx_strand_id
1 'polypeptide(L)'
;MTNISERFYGRELAQRLGEHFNAVWQELRNLEEIGLVKAEEEARRKYYVVNTAFPLYPELRALILKAQASTAVSPAAAPARPPRPGQAEKPKGAEFIIGEVD
;
A
#
# COMPACT_ATOMS: atom_id res chain seq x y z
N MET A 1 -15.79 2.27 0.10
CA MET A 1 -14.90 1.12 -0.22
C MET A 1 -13.65 1.28 0.63
N THR A 2 -13.46 0.47 1.67
CA THR A 2 -12.30 0.58 2.58
C THR A 2 -11.48 -0.70 2.46
N ASN A 3 -10.66 -0.80 1.42
CA ASN A 3 -9.76 -1.95 1.24
C ASN A 3 -8.61 -1.84 2.24
N ILE A 4 -8.66 -2.65 3.29
CA ILE A 4 -7.64 -2.72 4.35
C ILE A 4 -6.37 -3.42 3.82
N SER A 5 -6.47 -4.14 2.71
CA SER A 5 -5.35 -4.85 2.05
C SER A 5 -4.68 -4.06 0.93
N GLU A 6 -5.01 -2.78 0.74
CA GLU A 6 -4.31 -1.96 -0.25
C GLU A 6 -2.91 -1.59 0.24
N ARG A 7 -1.91 -1.86 -0.61
CA ARG A 7 -0.53 -1.43 -0.43
C ARG A 7 -0.36 -0.08 -1.10
N PHE A 8 0.24 0.87 -0.40
CA PHE A 8 0.48 2.21 -0.95
C PHE A 8 1.95 2.53 -1.05
N TYR A 9 2.32 3.23 -2.12
CA TYR A 9 3.63 3.85 -2.24
C TYR A 9 3.59 5.27 -1.68
N GLY A 10 4.65 5.72 -1.00
CA GLY A 10 4.66 7.02 -0.33
C GLY A 10 4.37 8.22 -1.26
N ARG A 11 4.80 8.17 -2.54
CA ARG A 11 4.48 9.23 -3.51
C ARG A 11 3.00 9.25 -3.89
N GLU A 12 2.36 8.09 -3.96
CA GLU A 12 0.94 7.98 -4.25
C GLU A 12 0.10 8.55 -3.10
N LEU A 13 0.50 8.28 -1.85
CA LEU A 13 -0.12 8.86 -0.67
C LEU A 13 0.02 10.39 -0.64
N ALA A 14 1.20 10.92 -0.91
CA ALA A 14 1.43 12.36 -1.01
C ALA A 14 0.50 13.03 -2.03
N GLN A 15 0.35 12.43 -3.22
CA GLN A 15 -0.55 12.95 -4.25
C GLN A 15 -2.03 12.89 -3.84
N ARG A 16 -2.47 11.77 -3.25
CA ARG A 16 -3.87 11.59 -2.81
C ARG A 16 -4.25 12.52 -1.65
N LEU A 17 -3.29 12.80 -0.76
CA LEU A 17 -3.49 13.67 0.40
C LEU A 17 -3.29 15.15 0.07
N GLY A 18 -2.72 15.47 -1.10
CA GLY A 18 -2.35 16.85 -1.44
C GLY A 18 -1.21 17.40 -0.59
N GLU A 19 -0.38 16.51 -0.02
CA GLU A 19 0.66 16.84 0.96
C GLU A 19 2.07 16.68 0.37
N HIS A 20 3.04 17.35 0.99
CA HIS A 20 4.44 17.22 0.56
C HIS A 20 5.00 15.82 0.91
N PHE A 21 5.75 15.23 -0.01
CA PHE A 21 6.28 13.87 0.16
C PHE A 21 7.09 13.69 1.43
N ASN A 22 7.90 14.67 1.84
CA ASN A 22 8.69 14.55 3.07
C ASN A 22 7.81 14.48 4.32
N ALA A 23 6.68 15.20 4.35
CA ALA A 23 5.74 15.14 5.47
C ALA A 23 5.10 13.74 5.54
N VAL A 24 4.63 13.24 4.40
CA VAL A 24 4.06 11.88 4.32
C VAL A 24 5.10 10.83 4.67
N TRP A 25 6.35 10.97 4.22
CA TRP A 25 7.42 10.02 4.54
C TRP A 25 7.75 10.02 6.04
N GLN A 26 7.80 11.20 6.68
CA GLN A 26 8.01 11.32 8.12
C GLN A 26 6.90 10.65 8.90
N GLU A 27 5.64 10.89 8.53
CA GLU A 27 4.50 10.26 9.19
C GLU A 27 4.46 8.75 8.96
N LEU A 28 4.74 8.27 7.75
CA LEU A 28 4.83 6.83 7.47
C LEU A 28 5.92 6.16 8.32
N ARG A 29 7.06 6.84 8.52
CA ARG A 29 8.11 6.37 9.40
C ARG A 29 7.64 6.32 10.86
N ASN A 30 7.00 7.36 11.35
CA ASN A 30 6.45 7.38 12.72
C ASN A 30 5.45 6.22 12.92
N LEU A 31 4.56 6.00 11.95
CA LEU A 31 3.56 4.94 11.99
C LEU A 31 4.16 3.52 11.88
N GLU A 32 5.26 3.38 11.16
CA GLU A 32 6.08 2.16 11.09
C GLU A 32 6.78 1.91 12.43
N GLU A 33 7.38 2.93 13.04
CA GLU A 33 8.09 2.85 14.33
C GLU A 33 7.15 2.43 15.48
N ILE A 34 5.91 2.91 15.50
CA ILE A 34 4.91 2.47 16.49
C ILE A 34 4.26 1.12 16.13
N GLY A 35 4.50 0.58 14.94
CA GLY A 35 3.98 -0.71 14.48
C GLY A 35 2.54 -0.72 13.96
N LEU A 36 1.93 0.45 13.73
CA LEU A 36 0.60 0.56 13.11
C LEU A 36 0.65 0.23 11.61
N VAL A 37 1.79 0.50 10.97
CA VAL A 37 2.04 0.24 9.55
C VAL A 37 3.27 -0.66 9.41
N LYS A 38 3.28 -1.51 8.39
CA LYS A 38 4.44 -2.31 7.98
C LYS A 38 4.93 -1.85 6.62
N ALA A 39 6.24 -1.89 6.44
CA ALA A 39 6.84 -1.72 5.14
C ALA A 39 7.17 -3.06 4.48
N GLU A 40 6.90 -3.15 3.19
CA GLU A 40 7.28 -4.27 2.33
C GLU A 40 8.11 -3.73 1.16
N GLU A 41 9.29 -4.30 0.94
CA GLU A 41 10.13 -3.94 -0.19
C GLU A 41 9.90 -4.92 -1.35
N GLU A 42 9.47 -4.39 -2.49
CA GLU A 42 9.25 -5.16 -3.72
C GLU A 42 9.82 -4.38 -4.90
N ALA A 43 10.67 -5.03 -5.71
CA ALA A 43 11.26 -4.46 -6.93
C ALA A 43 11.89 -3.05 -6.75
N ARG A 44 12.66 -2.86 -5.66
CA ARG A 44 13.30 -1.58 -5.26
C ARG A 44 12.32 -0.46 -4.89
N ARG A 45 11.08 -0.81 -4.56
CA ARG A 45 10.06 0.12 -4.07
C ARG A 45 9.62 -0.30 -2.68
N LYS A 46 9.49 0.68 -1.79
CA LYS A 46 9.00 0.50 -0.43
C LYS A 46 7.49 0.78 -0.39
N TYR A 47 6.70 -0.25 -0.11
CA TYR A 47 5.26 -0.19 0.04
C TYR A 47 4.88 -0.20 1.51
N TYR A 48 3.78 0.46 1.84
CA TYR A 48 3.26 0.53 3.19
C TYR A 48 1.88 -0.12 3.26
N VAL A 49 1.68 -0.97 4.27
CA VAL A 49 0.44 -1.69 4.54
C VAL A 49 0.06 -1.56 6.01
N VAL A 50 -1.22 -1.43 6.31
CA VAL A 50 -1.69 -1.33 7.68
C VAL A 50 -1.53 -2.67 8.40
N ASN A 51 -0.99 -2.62 9.62
CA ASN A 51 -0.86 -3.79 10.48
C ASN A 51 -2.15 -4.03 11.27
N THR A 52 -3.03 -4.89 10.75
CA THR A 52 -4.29 -5.23 11.44
C THR A 52 -4.10 -6.00 12.75
N ALA A 53 -2.89 -6.52 13.00
CA ALA A 53 -2.53 -7.16 14.27
C ALA A 53 -2.05 -6.16 15.33
N PHE A 54 -2.02 -4.85 15.03
CA PHE A 54 -1.67 -3.83 16.01
C PHE A 54 -2.71 -3.77 17.14
N PRO A 55 -2.32 -3.75 18.43
CA PRO A 55 -3.25 -3.89 19.54
C PRO A 55 -4.41 -2.88 19.56
N LEU A 56 -4.18 -1.64 19.11
CA LEU A 56 -5.21 -0.58 19.08
C LEU A 56 -5.86 -0.40 17.70
N TYR A 57 -5.59 -1.32 16.76
CA TYR A 57 -6.16 -1.24 15.42
C TYR A 57 -7.70 -1.17 15.42
N PRO A 58 -8.44 -2.03 16.14
CA PRO A 58 -9.91 -2.01 16.06
C PRO A 58 -10.51 -0.71 16.62
N GLU A 59 -9.94 -0.16 17.69
CA GLU A 59 -10.38 1.09 18.32
C GLU A 59 -10.09 2.29 17.42
N LEU A 60 -8.88 2.39 16.88
CA LEU A 60 -8.50 3.46 15.95
C LEU A 60 -9.38 3.44 14.70
N ARG A 61 -9.63 2.25 14.15
CA ARG A 61 -10.52 2.08 13.01
C ARG A 61 -11.94 2.55 13.34
N ALA A 62 -12.48 2.15 14.49
CA ALA A 62 -13.82 2.55 14.91
C ALA A 62 -13.92 4.08 15.09
N LEU A 63 -12.89 4.70 15.70
CA LEU A 63 -12.82 6.14 15.91
C LEU A 63 -12.77 6.90 14.58
N ILE A 64 -11.92 6.48 13.64
CA ILE A 64 -11.81 7.11 12.31
C ILE A 64 -13.13 6.99 11.55
N LEU A 65 -13.76 5.82 11.55
CA LEU A 65 -15.06 5.62 10.88
C LEU A 65 -16.15 6.49 11.48
N LYS A 66 -16.19 6.61 12.81
CA LYS A 66 -17.13 7.50 13.50
C LYS A 66 -16.87 8.98 13.17
N ALA A 67 -15.60 9.39 13.13
CA ALA A 67 -15.21 10.74 12.75
C ALA A 67 -15.67 11.07 11.32
N GLN A 68 -15.42 10.18 10.36
CA GLN A 68 -15.86 10.33 8.96
C GLN A 68 -17.38 10.38 8.81
N ALA A 69 -18.12 9.59 9.59
CA ALA A 69 -19.58 9.66 9.60
C ALA A 69 -20.11 11.01 10.11
N SER A 70 -19.33 11.69 10.95
CA SER A 70 -19.67 13.01 11.50
C SER A 70 -19.27 14.16 10.56
N THR A 71 -18.28 13.95 9.69
CA THR A 71 -17.83 14.89 8.67
C THR A 71 -18.24 14.40 7.28
N ALA A 72 -19.50 14.59 6.92
CA ALA A 72 -19.95 14.45 5.53
C ALA A 72 -19.40 15.60 4.66
N VAL A 73 -18.09 15.62 4.40
CA VAL A 73 -17.49 16.40 3.33
C VAL A 73 -17.46 15.51 2.09
N SER A 74 -18.23 15.93 1.09
CA SER A 74 -18.43 15.25 -0.19
C SER A 74 -17.08 14.96 -0.89
N PRO A 75 -16.80 13.72 -1.32
CA PRO A 75 -15.55 13.40 -1.99
C PRO A 75 -15.60 13.86 -3.45
N ALA A 76 -14.90 14.96 -3.77
CA ALA A 76 -14.56 15.28 -5.14
C ALA A 76 -13.56 14.24 -5.68
N ALA A 77 -14.06 13.40 -6.58
CA ALA A 77 -13.36 12.62 -7.61
C ALA A 77 -11.90 12.18 -7.33
N ALA A 78 -11.72 10.91 -6.96
CA ALA A 78 -10.44 10.23 -7.11
C ALA A 78 -10.08 10.13 -8.61
N PRO A 79 -8.87 10.51 -9.05
CA PRO A 79 -8.45 10.28 -10.42
C PRO A 79 -8.20 8.78 -10.68
N ALA A 80 -8.51 8.39 -11.92
CA ALA A 80 -8.39 7.03 -12.42
C ALA A 80 -7.01 6.40 -12.16
N ARG A 81 -7.05 5.11 -11.85
CA ARG A 81 -5.91 4.20 -11.67
C ARG A 81 -4.82 4.41 -12.74
N PRO A 82 -3.58 4.80 -12.40
CA PRO A 82 -2.49 4.72 -13.35
C PRO A 82 -2.14 3.24 -13.63
N PRO A 83 -1.70 2.90 -14.86
CA PRO A 83 -1.42 1.52 -15.25
C PRO A 83 -0.27 0.92 -14.41
N ARG A 84 -0.42 -0.36 -14.06
CA ARG A 84 0.60 -1.14 -13.35
C ARG A 84 1.84 -1.31 -14.24
N PRO A 85 3.04 -0.87 -13.83
CA PRO A 85 4.26 -1.32 -14.49
C PRO A 85 4.63 -2.73 -13.98
N GLY A 86 4.60 -3.73 -14.87
CA GLY A 86 5.41 -4.95 -14.69
C GLY A 86 4.73 -6.22 -14.19
N GLN A 87 3.45 -6.48 -14.51
CA GLN A 87 2.97 -7.87 -14.56
C GLN A 87 3.53 -8.56 -15.81
N ALA A 88 4.80 -8.96 -15.75
CA ALA A 88 5.31 -10.05 -16.57
C ALA A 88 5.53 -11.22 -15.61
N GLU A 89 4.61 -12.17 -15.64
CA GLU A 89 4.82 -13.50 -15.07
C GLU A 89 6.11 -14.06 -15.67
N LYS A 90 7.11 -14.41 -14.83
CA LYS A 90 8.13 -15.34 -15.30
C LYS A 90 7.46 -16.69 -15.45
N PRO A 91 7.47 -17.34 -16.63
CA PRO A 91 6.99 -18.70 -16.73
C PRO A 91 7.82 -19.60 -15.81
N LYS A 92 7.11 -20.35 -14.98
CA LYS A 92 7.66 -21.35 -14.06
C LYS A 92 7.87 -22.64 -14.85
N GLY A 93 9.11 -23.12 -14.91
CA GLY A 93 9.42 -24.51 -15.28
C GLY A 93 9.77 -24.75 -16.75
N ALA A 94 11.05 -24.99 -16.97
CA ALA A 94 11.54 -25.98 -17.93
C ALA A 94 12.97 -26.39 -17.51
N GLU A 95 13.07 -27.17 -16.44
CA GLU A 95 14.07 -28.25 -16.44
C GLU A 95 13.42 -29.40 -17.21
N PHE A 96 14.10 -29.97 -18.22
CA PHE A 96 14.12 -31.40 -18.61
C PHE A 96 14.96 -31.51 -19.91
N ILE A 97 16.22 -31.94 -19.80
CA ILE A 97 16.78 -33.26 -20.18
C ILE A 97 17.19 -33.37 -21.66
N ILE A 98 18.51 -33.47 -21.84
CA ILE A 98 19.32 -34.33 -22.73
C ILE A 98 18.70 -34.80 -24.07
N GLY A 99 19.41 -34.52 -25.17
CA GLY A 99 19.20 -35.16 -26.47
C GLY A 99 20.40 -34.92 -27.39
N GLU A 100 21.29 -35.90 -27.45
CA GLU A 100 22.31 -36.12 -28.47
C GLU A 100 21.68 -36.27 -29.87
N VAL A 101 22.32 -35.76 -30.92
CA VAL A 101 22.41 -36.39 -32.27
C VAL A 101 23.42 -35.65 -33.17
N ASP A 102 24.39 -36.44 -33.66
CA ASP A 102 25.43 -36.26 -34.70
C ASP A 102 26.47 -35.12 -34.61
#